data_AF-A0A1H7X1E3-F1
#
_entry.id   AF-A0A1H7X1E3-F1
#
_cell.length_a   1.000
_cell.length_b   1.000
_cell.length_c   1.000
_cell.angle_alpha   90.00
_cell.angle_beta   90.00
_cell.angle_gamma   90.00
#
_symmetry.space_group_name_H-M   'P 1'
#
loop_
_entity.id
_entity.type
_entity.pdbx_description
1 polymer ?
#
loop_
_entity_poly.entity_id
_entity_poly.type
_entity_poly.pdbx_seq_one_letter_code
_entity_poly.pdbx_strand_id
1 'polypeptide(L)'
;MSGLTTAFASVPHVELSISPNGTPNGIRLVATNFGPADAYILAYHSVFALPDGRTTGRWIHVTDASGNDVAYTGRSVLIRSPGPASYTRIPSGESISADIDLSREYALPTTATATVNVNVNVNVNVQSGIEVLDRIPALDEYGEPENVPSESVESNVLSIAAISAVK
;
A
#
# COMPACT_ATOMS: atom_id res chain seq x y z
N MET A 1 -38.41 -2.83 28.46
CA MET A 1 -37.13 -3.45 28.08
C MET A 1 -37.22 -3.78 26.60
N SER A 2 -36.74 -2.89 25.74
CA SER A 2 -36.57 -3.17 24.31
C SER A 2 -35.08 -3.35 24.07
N GLY A 3 -34.71 -4.58 23.70
CA GLY A 3 -33.35 -5.02 23.50
C GLY A 3 -32.72 -4.38 22.27
N LEU A 4 -31.40 -4.23 22.37
CA LEU A 4 -30.46 -3.79 21.34
C LEU A 4 -30.58 -4.63 20.07
N THR A 5 -30.67 -3.95 18.93
CA THR A 5 -30.03 -4.39 17.68
C THR A 5 -29.22 -3.21 17.18
N THR A 6 -27.99 -3.08 17.68
CA THR A 6 -26.97 -2.25 17.04
C THR A 6 -26.73 -2.87 15.66
N ALA A 7 -27.17 -2.20 14.61
CA ALA A 7 -26.95 -2.64 13.24
C ALA A 7 -25.45 -2.51 12.91
N PHE A 8 -24.67 -3.56 13.16
CA PHE A 8 -23.27 -3.66 12.72
C PHE A 8 -23.15 -3.99 11.21
N ALA A 9 -24.16 -3.67 10.41
CA ALA A 9 -24.29 -4.11 9.02
C ALA A 9 -23.80 -3.07 7.98
N SER A 10 -23.05 -2.03 8.38
CA SER A 10 -22.75 -0.91 7.48
C SER A 10 -21.30 -0.42 7.49
N VAL A 11 -20.35 -1.13 8.11
CA VAL A 11 -18.95 -0.72 8.16
C VAL A 11 -18.16 -1.54 7.13
N PRO A 12 -17.30 -0.93 6.29
CA PRO A 12 -16.40 -1.70 5.44
C PRO A 12 -15.48 -2.59 6.28
N HIS A 13 -15.03 -3.71 5.72
CA HIS A 13 -14.02 -4.58 6.32
C HIS A 13 -13.00 -4.89 5.24
N VAL A 14 -11.88 -4.17 5.25
CA VAL A 14 -10.85 -4.30 4.21
C VAL A 14 -9.67 -5.06 4.78
N GLU A 15 -9.23 -6.08 4.06
CA GLU A 15 -7.97 -6.76 4.32
C GLU A 15 -6.95 -6.41 3.23
N LEU A 16 -5.71 -6.14 3.65
CA LEU A 16 -4.60 -5.86 2.75
C LEU A 16 -3.66 -7.06 2.73
N SER A 17 -3.31 -7.54 1.54
CA SER A 17 -2.35 -8.62 1.36
C SER A 17 -1.23 -8.19 0.42
N ILE A 18 -0.03 -8.71 0.66
CA ILE A 18 1.14 -8.52 -0.18
C ILE A 18 1.75 -9.87 -0.55
N SER A 19 2.09 -10.03 -1.83
CA SER A 19 2.64 -11.26 -2.40
C SER A 19 3.61 -10.96 -3.54
N PRO A 20 4.49 -11.90 -3.93
CA PRO A 20 5.28 -11.75 -5.15
C PRO A 20 4.37 -11.73 -6.39
N ASN A 21 4.66 -10.89 -7.38
CA ASN A 21 3.85 -10.80 -8.61
C ASN A 21 4.42 -11.64 -9.79
N GLY A 22 5.53 -12.35 -9.58
CA GLY A 22 6.20 -13.17 -10.58
C GLY A 22 7.30 -12.46 -11.38
N THR A 23 7.52 -11.16 -11.20
CA THR A 23 8.67 -10.44 -11.77
C THR A 23 9.80 -10.27 -10.75
N PRO A 24 11.07 -10.12 -11.19
CA PRO A 24 12.16 -9.75 -10.28
C PRO A 24 11.83 -8.50 -9.47
N ASN A 25 12.03 -8.54 -8.16
CA ASN A 25 11.69 -7.47 -7.20
C ASN A 25 10.22 -7.01 -7.25
N GLY A 26 9.36 -7.78 -7.91
CA GLY A 26 7.98 -7.44 -8.15
C GLY A 26 7.08 -7.97 -7.05
N ILE A 27 6.27 -7.07 -6.51
CA ILE A 27 5.25 -7.38 -5.52
C ILE A 27 3.88 -6.98 -6.04
N ARG A 28 2.85 -7.64 -5.52
CA ARG A 28 1.45 -7.33 -5.71
C ARG A 28 0.84 -7.05 -4.36
N LEU A 29 0.22 -5.89 -4.22
CA LEU A 29 -0.69 -5.59 -3.12
C LEU A 29 -2.13 -5.74 -3.58
N VAL A 30 -2.96 -6.34 -2.74
CA VAL A 30 -4.40 -6.51 -2.98
C VAL A 30 -5.16 -6.08 -1.73
N ALA A 31 -6.00 -5.07 -1.86
CA ALA A 31 -6.98 -4.70 -0.85
C ALA A 31 -8.33 -5.30 -1.23
N THR A 32 -8.92 -6.11 -0.35
CA THR A 32 -10.21 -6.78 -0.57
C THR A 32 -11.20 -6.33 0.47
N ASN A 33 -12.38 -5.88 0.03
CA ASN A 33 -13.45 -5.47 0.93
C ASN A 33 -14.43 -6.63 1.15
N PHE A 34 -14.35 -7.24 2.32
CA PHE A 34 -15.26 -8.27 2.80
C PHE A 34 -16.47 -7.70 3.56
N GLY A 35 -16.49 -6.38 3.79
CA GLY A 35 -17.57 -5.70 4.48
C GLY A 35 -18.83 -5.56 3.61
N PRO A 36 -20.00 -5.33 4.22
CA PRO A 36 -21.27 -5.16 3.53
C PRO A 36 -21.44 -3.78 2.86
N ALA A 37 -20.53 -2.83 3.11
CA ALA A 37 -20.54 -1.48 2.57
C ALA A 37 -19.29 -1.20 1.75
N ASP A 38 -19.34 -0.19 0.89
CA ASP A 38 -18.15 0.26 0.15
C ASP A 38 -17.09 0.81 1.10
N ALA A 39 -15.83 0.66 0.70
CA ALA A 39 -14.69 1.26 1.38
C ALA A 39 -14.04 2.31 0.49
N TYR A 40 -13.41 3.31 1.11
CA TYR A 40 -12.70 4.37 0.39
C TYR A 40 -11.29 4.50 0.94
N ILE A 41 -10.32 4.67 0.06
CA ILE A 41 -8.92 4.92 0.43
C ILE A 41 -8.41 6.17 -0.27
N LEU A 42 -7.56 6.96 0.38
CA LEU A 42 -6.91 8.10 -0.26
C LEU A 42 -5.80 7.58 -1.19
N ALA A 43 -6.08 7.52 -2.50
CA ALA A 43 -5.26 6.80 -3.47
C ALA A 43 -3.81 7.27 -3.47
N TYR A 44 -3.60 8.59 -3.49
CA TYR A 44 -2.29 9.22 -3.52
C TYR A 44 -1.48 9.09 -2.22
N HIS A 45 -2.11 8.67 -1.12
CA HIS A 45 -1.47 8.31 0.16
C HIS A 45 -1.39 6.78 0.33
N SER A 46 -1.30 6.04 -0.77
CA SER A 46 -1.22 4.59 -0.76
C SER A 46 -0.47 4.09 -1.98
N VAL A 47 -0.19 2.79 -2.01
CA VAL A 47 0.39 2.10 -3.18
C VAL A 47 -0.55 2.06 -4.40
N PHE A 48 -1.84 2.36 -4.24
CA PHE A 48 -2.84 2.20 -5.30
C PHE A 48 -2.89 3.37 -6.29
N ALA A 49 -2.13 4.44 -6.05
CA ALA A 49 -1.84 5.47 -7.06
C ALA A 49 -0.48 5.20 -7.70
N LEU A 50 -0.49 4.69 -8.94
CA LEU A 50 0.72 4.38 -9.72
C LEU A 50 0.85 5.22 -11.01
N PRO A 51 0.95 6.57 -10.96
CA PRO A 51 1.21 7.36 -12.17
C PRO A 51 2.49 6.88 -12.85
N ASP A 52 2.46 6.57 -14.14
CA ASP A 52 3.62 6.03 -14.88
C ASP A 52 4.24 4.75 -14.27
N GLY A 53 3.42 3.97 -13.56
CA GLY A 53 3.82 2.71 -12.92
C GLY A 53 4.78 2.89 -11.75
N ARG A 54 4.69 4.01 -11.01
CA ARG A 54 5.54 4.34 -9.86
C ARG A 54 4.74 4.79 -8.66
N THR A 55 5.22 4.55 -7.44
CA THR A 55 4.52 5.04 -6.24
C THR A 55 4.58 6.57 -6.15
N THR A 56 3.64 7.19 -5.44
CA THR A 56 3.60 8.65 -5.20
C THR A 56 4.45 9.08 -4.00
N GLY A 57 4.93 8.12 -3.21
CA GLY A 57 5.71 8.31 -2.01
C GLY A 57 6.16 6.97 -1.41
N ARG A 58 6.72 7.03 -0.19
CA ARG A 58 7.19 5.87 0.57
C ARG A 58 6.02 5.16 1.27
N TRP A 59 5.16 4.50 0.49
CA TRP A 59 3.99 3.75 1.00
C TRP A 59 4.29 2.30 1.38
N ILE A 60 5.54 1.88 1.19
CA ILE A 60 6.01 0.54 1.49
C ILE A 60 7.16 0.67 2.49
N HIS A 61 7.08 -0.11 3.56
CA HIS A 61 8.19 -0.28 4.47
C HIS A 61 9.03 -1.46 3.98
N VAL A 62 10.31 -1.21 3.74
CA VAL A 62 11.26 -2.22 3.29
C VAL A 62 12.44 -2.24 4.25
N THR A 63 12.74 -3.41 4.80
CA THR A 63 13.89 -3.62 5.70
C THR A 63 14.80 -4.72 5.17
N ASP A 64 16.10 -4.59 5.43
CA ASP A 64 17.09 -5.63 5.13
C ASP A 64 17.01 -6.79 6.14
N ALA A 65 17.80 -7.84 5.90
CA ALA A 65 17.87 -9.01 6.79
C ALA A 65 18.35 -8.70 8.22
N SER A 66 18.97 -7.53 8.45
CA SER A 66 19.39 -7.06 9.77
C SER A 66 18.32 -6.18 10.44
N GLY A 67 17.19 -5.94 9.78
CA GLY A 67 16.11 -5.08 10.25
C GLY A 67 16.33 -3.58 9.99
N ASN A 68 17.35 -3.20 9.20
CA ASN A 68 17.56 -1.79 8.86
C ASN A 68 16.67 -1.37 7.70
N ASP A 69 16.20 -0.12 7.74
CA ASP A 69 15.45 0.47 6.64
C ASP A 69 16.28 0.50 5.36
N VAL A 70 15.72 -0.05 4.28
CA VAL A 70 16.26 0.12 2.93
C VAL A 70 15.93 1.53 2.45
N ALA A 71 16.92 2.24 1.92
CA ALA A 71 16.77 3.63 1.50
C ALA A 71 15.74 3.75 0.36
N TYR A 72 14.74 4.62 0.55
CA TYR A 72 13.79 4.99 -0.48
C TYR A 72 14.45 5.96 -1.46
N THR A 73 14.49 5.59 -2.73
CA THR A 73 15.02 6.38 -3.85
C THR A 73 13.92 6.78 -4.83
N GLY A 74 12.68 6.42 -4.50
CA GLY A 74 11.51 6.74 -5.27
C GLY A 74 11.18 8.23 -5.31
N ARG A 75 10.17 8.58 -6.09
CA ARG A 75 9.70 9.97 -6.17
C ARG A 75 8.87 10.35 -4.94
N SER A 76 8.77 11.65 -4.70
CA SER A 76 7.80 12.22 -3.78
C SER A 76 6.91 13.18 -4.56
N VAL A 77 5.60 12.95 -4.54
CA VAL A 77 4.62 13.76 -5.26
C VAL A 77 3.90 14.68 -4.28
N LEU A 78 3.95 15.98 -4.54
CA LEU A 78 3.16 16.96 -3.80
C LEU A 78 1.70 16.88 -4.27
N ILE A 79 0.79 16.61 -3.33
CA ILE A 79 -0.65 16.53 -3.59
C ILE A 79 -1.31 17.73 -2.89
N ARG A 80 -2.25 18.39 -3.57
CA ARG A 80 -3.08 19.45 -2.97
C ARG A 80 -4.09 18.83 -2.00
N SER A 81 -4.87 19.66 -1.29
CA SER A 81 -5.96 19.17 -0.45
C SER A 81 -6.82 18.14 -1.22
N PRO A 82 -7.05 16.94 -0.66
CA PRO A 82 -7.72 15.87 -1.37
C PRO A 82 -9.19 16.23 -1.59
N GLY A 83 -9.62 16.18 -2.85
CA GLY A 83 -11.05 16.24 -3.21
C GLY A 83 -11.63 14.84 -3.37
N PRO A 84 -12.93 14.71 -3.67
CA PRO A 84 -13.58 13.41 -3.86
C PRO A 84 -12.91 12.50 -4.90
N ALA A 85 -12.33 13.09 -5.96
CA ALA A 85 -11.62 12.34 -7.00
C ALA A 85 -10.27 11.75 -6.55
N SER A 86 -9.76 12.13 -5.37
CA SER A 86 -8.53 11.58 -4.80
C SER A 86 -8.75 10.22 -4.12
N TYR A 87 -9.99 9.82 -3.91
CA TYR A 87 -10.35 8.58 -3.22
C TYR A 87 -10.63 7.46 -4.22
N THR A 88 -10.07 6.29 -3.96
CA THR A 88 -10.40 5.06 -4.67
C THR A 88 -11.47 4.31 -3.88
N ARG A 89 -12.55 3.94 -4.56
CA ARG A 89 -13.62 3.09 -4.02
C ARG A 89 -13.24 1.61 -4.15
N ILE A 90 -13.47 0.84 -3.10
CA ILE A 90 -13.43 -0.63 -3.09
C ILE A 90 -14.85 -1.10 -2.78
N PRO A 91 -15.65 -1.50 -3.79
CA PRO A 91 -17.02 -1.93 -3.56
C PRO A 91 -17.09 -3.14 -2.60
N SER A 92 -18.23 -3.32 -1.94
CA SER A 92 -18.48 -4.52 -1.14
C SER A 92 -18.29 -5.80 -1.97
N GLY A 93 -17.47 -6.72 -1.48
CA GLY A 93 -17.13 -7.99 -2.13
C GLY A 93 -16.07 -7.91 -3.22
N GLU A 94 -15.53 -6.72 -3.51
CA GLU A 94 -14.56 -6.50 -4.59
C GLU A 94 -13.14 -6.26 -4.05
N SER A 95 -12.17 -6.31 -4.96
CA SER A 95 -10.77 -6.04 -4.68
C SER A 95 -10.17 -5.01 -5.64
N ILE A 96 -9.15 -4.29 -5.15
CA ILE A 96 -8.24 -3.50 -5.98
C ILE A 96 -6.82 -4.02 -5.81
N SER A 97 -5.97 -3.86 -6.83
CA SER A 97 -4.60 -4.35 -6.81
C SER A 97 -3.59 -3.37 -7.38
N ALA A 98 -2.36 -3.41 -6.87
CA ALA A 98 -1.22 -2.65 -7.35
C ALA A 98 0.01 -3.56 -7.52
N ASP A 99 0.59 -3.58 -8.72
CA ASP A 99 1.84 -4.27 -9.02
C ASP A 99 2.99 -3.27 -8.99
N ILE A 100 4.04 -3.57 -8.22
CA ILE A 100 5.12 -2.62 -7.90
C ILE A 100 6.47 -3.31 -8.10
N ASP A 101 7.37 -2.62 -8.80
CA ASP A 101 8.77 -3.01 -8.90
C ASP A 101 9.57 -2.25 -7.84
N LEU A 102 9.99 -2.97 -6.78
CA LEU A 102 10.73 -2.38 -5.66
C LEU A 102 12.09 -1.79 -6.09
N SER A 103 12.68 -2.29 -7.17
CA SER A 103 13.99 -1.77 -7.65
C SER A 103 13.91 -0.36 -8.23
N ARG A 104 12.70 0.11 -8.57
CA ARG A 104 12.47 1.49 -9.03
C ARG A 104 12.31 2.47 -7.89
N GLU A 105 11.99 2.00 -6.69
CA GLU A 105 11.62 2.84 -5.54
C GLU A 105 12.60 2.73 -4.36
N TYR A 106 13.42 1.67 -4.30
CA TYR A 106 14.35 1.43 -3.20
C TYR A 106 15.76 1.09 -3.70
N ALA A 107 16.78 1.53 -2.96
CA ALA A 107 18.16 1.09 -3.13
C ALA A 107 18.35 -0.29 -2.50
N LEU A 108 17.83 -1.33 -3.17
CA LEU A 108 17.88 -2.70 -2.67
C LEU A 108 19.33 -3.14 -2.38
N PRO A 109 19.59 -3.77 -1.22
CA PRO A 109 20.93 -4.15 -0.83
C PRO A 109 21.51 -5.18 -1.80
N THR A 110 22.74 -4.91 -2.26
CA THR A 110 23.53 -5.85 -3.05
C THR A 110 24.61 -6.46 -2.15
N THR A 111 24.93 -7.73 -2.32
CA THR A 111 26.22 -8.23 -1.82
C THR A 111 27.34 -7.59 -2.64
N ALA A 112 28.14 -6.73 -2.00
CA ALA A 112 29.40 -6.29 -2.56
C ALA A 112 30.35 -7.49 -2.71
N THR A 113 30.84 -7.72 -3.93
CA THR A 113 31.98 -8.57 -4.32
C THR A 113 31.91 -10.07 -4.03
N ALA A 114 31.72 -10.85 -5.10
CA ALA A 114 32.58 -12.00 -5.36
C ALA A 114 32.83 -12.09 -6.88
N THR A 115 34.09 -12.20 -7.27
CA THR A 115 34.57 -12.47 -8.62
C THR A 115 34.21 -13.90 -9.04
N VAL A 116 32.94 -14.28 -8.95
CA VAL A 116 32.36 -15.52 -9.46
C VAL A 116 30.87 -15.23 -9.62
N ASN A 117 30.30 -15.53 -10.80
CA ASN A 117 28.87 -15.44 -11.11
C ASN A 117 28.03 -16.26 -10.12
N VAL A 118 27.73 -15.69 -8.95
CA VAL A 118 26.77 -16.19 -7.98
C VAL A 118 25.89 -15.02 -7.60
N ASN A 119 24.64 -15.04 -8.09
CA ASN A 119 23.59 -14.15 -7.60
C ASN A 119 23.34 -14.51 -6.13
N VAL A 120 24.02 -13.83 -5.21
CA VAL A 120 23.68 -13.93 -3.79
C VAL A 120 22.46 -13.04 -3.57
N ASN A 121 21.32 -13.70 -3.41
CA ASN A 121 20.07 -13.03 -3.10
C ASN A 121 20.14 -12.51 -1.65
N VAL A 122 19.89 -11.21 -1.45
CA VAL A 122 19.70 -10.64 -0.12
C VAL A 122 18.21 -10.61 0.16
N ASN A 123 17.78 -11.18 1.28
CA ASN A 123 16.37 -11.14 1.66
C ASN A 123 16.02 -9.76 2.22
N VAL A 124 14.87 -9.24 1.80
CA VAL A 124 14.24 -8.04 2.35
C VAL A 124 12.84 -8.37 2.85
N ASN A 125 12.41 -7.70 3.91
CA ASN A 125 11.04 -7.78 4.42
C ASN A 125 10.26 -6.56 3.95
N VAL A 126 9.03 -6.78 3.51
CA VAL A 126 8.18 -5.78 2.87
C VAL A 126 6.80 -5.75 3.53
N GLN A 127 6.32 -4.56 3.88
CA GLN A 127 4.99 -4.31 4.44
C GLN A 127 4.42 -3.00 3.89
N SER A 128 3.10 -2.86 3.86
CA SER A 128 2.43 -1.60 3.52
C SER A 128 1.17 -1.44 4.37
N GLY A 129 0.80 -0.18 4.61
CA GLY A 129 -0.43 0.18 5.30
C GLY A 129 -1.31 1.08 4.44
N ILE A 130 -2.62 1.01 4.66
CA ILE A 130 -3.61 1.92 4.10
C ILE A 130 -4.54 2.44 5.19
N GLU A 131 -5.09 3.63 4.96
CA GLU A 131 -6.20 4.15 5.74
C GLU A 131 -7.51 3.95 4.97
N VAL A 132 -8.47 3.29 5.61
CA VAL A 132 -9.76 2.90 5.05
C VAL A 132 -10.85 3.72 5.70
N LEU A 133 -11.70 4.33 4.89
CA LEU A 133 -12.82 5.17 5.32
C LEU A 133 -14.17 4.54 4.91
N ASP A 134 -15.20 4.78 5.73
CA ASP A 134 -16.58 4.34 5.43
C ASP A 134 -17.24 5.14 4.29
N ARG A 135 -16.76 6.37 4.04
CA ARG A 135 -17.21 7.27 2.98
C ARG A 135 -16.13 8.29 2.63
N ILE A 136 -16.34 9.00 1.52
CA ILE A 136 -15.53 10.17 1.17
C ILE A 136 -15.90 11.33 2.11
N PRO A 137 -14.92 11.99 2.77
CA PRO A 137 -15.17 13.18 3.56
C PRO A 137 -15.86 14.28 2.74
N ALA A 138 -16.96 14.82 3.26
CA ALA A 138 -17.53 16.06 2.75
C ALA A 138 -16.57 17.22 3.00
N LEU A 139 -16.57 18.21 2.10
CA LEU A 139 -15.85 19.46 2.30
C LEU A 139 -16.79 20.50 2.91
N ASP A 140 -16.30 21.25 3.89
CA ASP A 140 -17.04 22.39 4.46
C ASP A 140 -17.00 23.63 3.55
N GLU A 141 -17.56 24.75 4.04
CA GLU A 141 -17.60 26.01 3.28
C GLU A 141 -16.21 26.63 3.01
N TYR A 142 -15.17 26.21 3.74
CA TYR A 142 -13.78 26.62 3.56
C TYR A 142 -12.96 25.61 2.74
N GLY A 143 -13.56 24.48 2.37
CA GLY A 143 -12.90 23.40 1.64
C GLY A 143 -12.11 22.44 2.53
N GLU A 144 -12.32 22.48 3.85
CA GLU A 144 -11.69 21.56 4.79
C GLU A 144 -12.50 20.25 4.85
N PRO A 145 -11.84 19.08 4.86
CA PRO A 145 -12.52 17.80 4.94
C PRO A 145 -13.09 17.56 6.34
N GLU A 146 -14.32 17.03 6.41
CA GLU A 146 -14.87 16.51 7.66
C GLU A 146 -14.02 15.35 8.21
N ASN A 147 -14.09 15.12 9.52
CA ASN A 147 -13.50 13.92 10.11
C ASN A 147 -14.44 12.73 9.92
N VAL A 148 -13.98 11.73 9.17
CA VAL A 148 -14.71 10.49 8.89
C VAL A 148 -14.05 9.35 9.67
N PRO A 149 -14.83 8.42 10.27
CA PRO A 149 -14.26 7.23 10.89
C PRO A 149 -13.35 6.48 9.91
N SER A 150 -12.12 6.20 10.35
CA SER A 150 -11.14 5.48 9.57
C SER A 150 -10.48 4.35 10.36
N GLU A 151 -9.98 3.36 9.63
CA GLU A 151 -9.21 2.25 10.15
C GLU A 151 -7.88 2.14 9.39
N SER A 152 -6.79 1.97 10.14
CA SER A 152 -5.50 1.62 9.56
C SER A 152 -5.40 0.10 9.37
N VAL A 153 -5.18 -0.32 8.13
CA VAL A 153 -5.04 -1.73 7.75
C VAL A 153 -3.62 -1.97 7.25
N GLU A 154 -2.92 -2.89 7.91
CA GLU A 154 -1.57 -3.30 7.54
C GLU A 154 -1.61 -4.61 6.73
N SER A 155 -0.69 -4.75 5.78
CA SER A 155 -0.48 -6.00 5.08
C SER A 155 0.21 -7.03 5.96
N ASN A 156 0.17 -8.31 5.54
CA ASN A 156 1.15 -9.29 5.99
C ASN A 156 2.59 -8.81 5.68
N VAL A 157 3.59 -9.37 6.36
CA VAL A 157 5.00 -9.18 5.99
C VAL A 157 5.36 -10.18 4.90
N LEU A 158 5.97 -9.69 3.82
CA LEU A 158 6.52 -10.52 2.75
C LEU A 158 8.04 -10.47 2.77
N SER A 159 8.68 -11.63 2.90
CA SER A 159 10.12 -11.77 2.67
C SER A 159 10.38 -12.15 1.21
N ILE A 160 11.14 -11.35 0.47
CA ILE A 160 11.57 -11.68 -0.90
C ILE A 160 13.09 -11.65 -1.02
N ALA A 161 13.61 -12.48 -1.92
CA ALA A 161 14.96 -12.36 -2.43
C ALA A 161 15.05 -11.13 -3.34
N ALA A 162 15.75 -10.08 -2.90
CA ALA A 162 16.05 -8.93 -3.74
C ALA A 162 17.13 -9.30 -4.77
N ILE A 163 16.90 -8.93 -6.02
CA ILE A 163 17.81 -9.15 -7.14
C ILE A 163 18.32 -7.79 -7.62
N SER A 164 19.64 -7.64 -7.77
CA SER A 164 20.21 -6.42 -8.33
C SER A 164 19.74 -6.22 -9.76
N ALA A 165 19.31 -5.00 -10.09
CA ALA A 165 19.16 -4.60 -11.49
C ALA A 165 20.57 -4.52 -12.10
N VAL A 166 20.94 -5.51 -12.90
CA VAL A 166 22.15 -5.45 -13.72
C VAL A 166 21.98 -4.28 -14.68
N LYS A 167 22.78 -3.23 -14.52
CA LYS A 167 22.89 -2.14 -15.50
C LYS A 167 23.70 -2.59 -16.70
#